data_AF-A0A924FP41-F1
#
_entry.id   AF-A0A924FP41-F1
#
_cell.length_a   1.000
_cell.length_b   1.000
_cell.length_c   1.000
_cell.angle_alpha   90.00
_cell.angle_beta   90.00
_cell.angle_gamma   90.00
#
_symmetry.space_group_name_H-M   'P 1'
#
loop_
_entity.id
_entity.type
_entity.pdbx_description
1 polymer ?
#
loop_
_entity_poly.entity_id
_entity_poly.type
_entity_poly.pdbx_seq_one_letter_code
_entity_poly.pdbx_strand_id
1 'polypeptide(L)' 'RDFEDLANDVGLDVLECVALEEGRPVSVLPHWRGSLAVFRLKKKAAAAQ' A
#
# COMPACT_ATOMS: atom_id res chain seq x y z
N ARG A 1 2.80 -4.17 -7.56
CA ARG A 1 1.69 -5.13 -7.38
C ARG A 1 2.05 -6.17 -6.31
N ASP A 2 3.33 -6.54 -6.17
CA ASP A 2 3.82 -7.49 -5.15
C ASP A 2 3.35 -7.23 -3.71
N PHE A 3 3.37 -5.98 -3.24
CA PHE A 3 2.93 -5.69 -1.85
C PHE A 3 1.42 -5.81 -1.67
N GLU A 4 0.62 -5.44 -2.69
CA GLU A 4 -0.84 -5.56 -2.62
C GLU A 4 -1.27 -7.01 -2.59
N ASP A 5 -0.59 -7.85 -3.38
CA ASP A 5 -0.82 -9.29 -3.41
C ASP A 5 -0.43 -9.92 -2.06
N LEU A 6 0.74 -9.55 -1.49
CA LEU A 6 1.14 -9.99 -0.15
C LEU A 6 0.16 -9.54 0.95
N ALA A 7 -0.31 -8.29 0.89
CA ALA A 7 -1.29 -7.77 1.85
C ALA A 7 -2.59 -8.60 1.78
N ASN A 8 -3.00 -8.99 0.57
CA ASN A 8 -4.17 -9.81 0.34
C ASN A 8 -4.04 -11.18 1.04
N ASP A 9 -2.89 -11.83 0.88
CA ASP A 9 -2.57 -13.15 1.43
C ASP A 9 -2.60 -13.18 2.97
N VAL A 10 -2.28 -12.05 3.62
CA VAL A 10 -2.31 -11.92 5.08
C VAL A 10 -3.61 -11.31 5.61
N GLY A 11 -4.65 -11.22 4.77
CA GLY A 11 -5.98 -10.79 5.21
C GLY A 11 -6.17 -9.27 5.31
N LEU A 12 -5.39 -8.50 4.56
CA LEU A 12 -5.49 -7.04 4.49
C LEU A 12 -5.89 -6.59 3.08
N ASP A 13 -6.67 -5.52 3.00
CA ASP A 13 -6.95 -4.81 1.76
C ASP A 13 -6.17 -3.50 1.75
N VAL A 14 -5.41 -3.26 0.69
CA VAL A 14 -4.79 -1.96 0.42
C VAL A 14 -5.86 -1.03 -0.14
N LEU A 15 -6.20 0.01 0.61
CA LEU A 15 -7.17 1.02 0.18
C LEU A 15 -6.52 2.17 -0.56
N GLU A 16 -5.27 2.48 -0.23
CA GLU A 16 -4.52 3.60 -0.77
C GLU A 16 -3.01 3.38 -0.60
N CYS A 17 -2.23 3.89 -1.55
CA CYS A 17 -0.77 3.89 -1.51
C CYS A 17 -0.27 5.28 -1.92
N VAL A 18 0.58 5.87 -1.09
CA VAL A 18 1.28 7.13 -1.40
C VAL A 18 2.77 6.90 -1.30
N ALA A 19 3.49 7.20 -2.39
CA ALA A 19 4.94 7.25 -2.39
C ALA A 19 5.40 8.68 -2.02
N LEU A 20 6.41 8.76 -1.16
CA LEU A 20 6.97 10.00 -0.64
C LEU A 20 8.46 10.11 -0.99
N GLU A 21 8.90 11.30 -1.36
CA GLU A 21 10.29 11.73 -1.47
C GLU A 21 10.48 12.93 -0.53
N GLU A 22 11.39 12.82 0.44
CA GLU A 22 11.62 13.87 1.46
C GLU A 22 10.33 14.38 2.15
N GLY A 23 9.38 13.46 2.39
CA GLY A 23 8.10 13.76 3.02
C GLY A 23 7.04 14.38 2.09
N ARG A 24 7.34 14.55 0.80
CA ARG A 24 6.39 15.07 -0.20
C ARG A 24 5.86 13.94 -1.10
N PRO A 25 4.55 13.90 -1.39
CA PRO A 25 3.98 12.93 -2.33
C PRO A 25 4.56 13.04 -3.73
N VAL A 26 4.98 11.91 -4.30
CA VAL A 26 5.43 11.82 -5.70
C VAL A 26 4.45 10.95 -6.48
N SER A 27 3.92 11.50 -7.57
CA SER A 27 2.98 10.82 -8.47
C SER A 27 3.63 10.34 -9.78
N VAL A 28 4.85 10.80 -10.09
CA VAL A 28 5.57 10.46 -11.33
C VAL A 28 6.75 9.54 -11.02
N LEU A 29 6.68 8.31 -11.54
CA LEU A 29 7.68 7.24 -11.29
C LEU A 29 7.90 6.97 -9.78
N PRO A 30 6.83 6.68 -9.02
CA PRO A 30 6.89 6.58 -7.56
C PRO A 30 7.86 5.50 -7.06
N HIS A 31 8.07 4.41 -7.81
CA HIS A 31 9.02 3.35 -7.43
C HIS A 31 10.50 3.73 -7.60
N TRP A 32 10.81 4.80 -8.34
CA TRP A 32 12.20 5.25 -8.56
C TRP A 32 12.53 6.57 -7.87
N ARG A 33 11.52 7.40 -7.59
CA ARG A 33 11.68 8.68 -6.90
C ARG A 33 11.22 8.65 -5.43
N GLY A 34 10.31 7.75 -5.07
CA GLY A 34 9.90 7.60 -3.67
C GLY A 34 10.94 6.81 -2.86
N SER A 35 11.31 7.31 -1.68
CA SER A 35 12.10 6.57 -0.70
C SER A 35 11.24 5.87 0.35
N LEU A 36 9.99 6.29 0.50
CA LEU A 36 9.03 5.73 1.45
C LEU A 36 7.66 5.54 0.78
N ALA A 37 7.03 4.39 1.04
CA ALA A 37 5.64 4.14 0.67
C ALA A 37 4.78 4.02 1.93
N VAL A 38 3.64 4.71 1.95
CA VAL A 38 2.65 4.64 3.02
C VAL A 38 1.39 4.01 2.48
N PHE A 39 0.91 2.96 3.15
CA PHE A 39 -0.29 2.23 2.77
C PHE A 39 -1.40 2.45 3.79
N ARG A 40 -2.60 2.75 3.30
CA ARG A 40 -3.80 2.72 4.13
C ARG A 40 -4.44 1.35 3.98
N LEU A 41 -4.47 0.59 5.08
CA LEU A 41 -4.91 -0.80 5.08
C LEU A 41 -6.25 -0.96 5.81
N LYS A 42 -7.03 -1.94 5.37
CA LYS A 42 -8.22 -2.42 6.10
C LYS A 42 -8.08 -3.91 6.36
N LYS A 43 -8.36 -4.33 7.59
CA LYS A 43 -8.47 -5.76 7.90
C LYS A 43 -9.69 -6.33 7.19
N LYS A 44 -9.52 -7.42 6.45
CA LYS A 44 -10.65 -8.19 5.94
C LYS A 44 -11.45 -8.69 7.13
N ALA A 45 -12.78 -8.48 7.09
CA ALA A 45 -13.64 -9.14 8.07
C ALA A 45 -13.39 -10.64 7.94
N ALA A 46 -13.22 -11.34 9.07
CA ALA A 46 -13.26 -12.79 9.04
C ALA A 46 -14.57 -13.15 8.33
N ALA A 47 -14.48 -13.92 7.23
CA ALA A 47 -15.68 -14.40 6.57
C ALA A 47 -16.54 -15.03 7.66
N ALA A 48 -17.75 -14.52 7.86
CA ALA A 48 -18.74 -15.20 8.68
C ALA A 48 -18.95 -16.56 8.00
N GLN A 49 -18.38 -17.60 8.60
CA GLN A 49 -18.59 -18.99 8.23
C GLN A 49 -19.91 -19.45 8.84
#